data_AF-A0A956UV17-F1
#
_entry.id   AF-A0A956UV17-F1
#
_cell.length_a   1.000
_cell.length_b   1.000
_cell.length_c   1.000
_cell.angle_alpha   90.00
_cell.angle_beta   90.00
_cell.angle_gamma   90.00
#
_symmetry.space_group_name_H-M   'P 1'
#
loop_
_entity.id
_entity.type
_entity.pdbx_description
1 polymer ?
#
loop_
_entity_poly.entity_id
_entity_poly.type
_entity_poly.pdbx_seq_one_letter_code
_entity_poly.pdbx_strand_id
1 'polypeptide(L)'
;DERCAEVLPSKPLPDAPPPAPMKPLRELAGDELMKAAAGRNPPELSGQGIVNSREWRAAEVPSTNGHGNARAVARLYGALATDGAIDGYRVLGNATRDRAITEQVYGVDRVLGRPTRFGIGFQLTQVERRLGPGERTFGHFGAGGSLGFADPDTGISFGYAMNQGRAGWQHAHIRKLIDVLYECAA
;
A
#
# COMPACT_ATOMS: atom_id res chain seq x y z
N ASP A 1 3.84 23.14 -6.68
CA ASP A 1 4.41 21.93 -6.06
C ASP A 1 4.34 21.97 -4.52
N GLU A 2 4.17 23.14 -3.90
CA GLU A 2 4.18 23.37 -2.44
C GLU A 2 3.12 22.62 -1.61
N ARG A 3 2.18 21.91 -2.24
CA ARG A 3 1.16 21.11 -1.55
C ARG A 3 1.61 19.67 -1.26
N CYS A 4 2.71 19.22 -1.86
CA CYS A 4 3.28 17.90 -1.59
C CYS A 4 4.35 18.04 -0.51
N ALA A 5 4.19 17.32 0.60
CA ALA A 5 5.23 17.24 1.61
C ALA A 5 6.46 16.52 1.06
N GLU A 6 7.65 16.94 1.48
CA GLU A 6 8.88 16.20 1.19
C GLU A 6 8.85 14.83 1.85
N VAL A 7 9.17 13.80 1.07
CA VAL A 7 9.42 12.45 1.59
C VAL A 7 10.75 12.48 2.33
N LEU A 8 10.68 12.25 3.63
CA LEU A 8 11.82 12.22 4.53
C LEU A 8 12.46 10.83 4.56
N PRO A 9 13.78 10.76 4.75
CA PRO A 9 14.46 9.50 5.00
C PRO A 9 13.84 8.70 6.15
N SER A 10 13.69 7.39 5.96
CA SER A 10 13.32 6.48 7.04
C SER A 10 14.34 6.58 8.18
N LYS A 11 13.87 6.70 9.42
CA LYS A 11 14.78 6.65 10.57
C LYS A 11 15.31 5.22 10.73
N PRO A 12 16.63 5.03 10.91
CA PRO A 12 17.17 3.73 11.29
C PRO A 12 16.50 3.24 12.57
N LEU A 13 16.34 1.93 12.72
CA LEU A 13 16.09 1.37 14.04
C LEU A 13 17.33 1.63 14.91
N PRO A 14 17.16 1.87 16.23
CA PRO A 14 18.28 1.89 17.15
C PRO A 14 19.12 0.63 16.97
N ASP A 15 20.44 0.79 16.87
CA ASP A 15 21.42 -0.30 16.74
C ASP A 15 21.32 -1.15 15.47
N ALA A 16 20.62 -0.68 14.42
CA ALA A 16 20.63 -1.36 13.13
C ALA A 16 22.02 -1.33 12.50
N PRO A 17 22.59 -2.49 12.08
CA PRO A 17 23.84 -2.50 11.34
C PRO A 17 23.67 -1.72 10.03
N PRO A 18 24.75 -1.12 9.50
CA PRO A 18 24.69 -0.47 8.19
C PRO A 18 24.22 -1.49 7.13
N PRO A 19 23.42 -1.05 6.14
CA PRO A 19 22.96 -1.95 5.09
C PRO A 19 24.17 -2.52 4.34
N ALA A 20 24.15 -3.82 4.11
CA ALA A 20 25.18 -4.49 3.31
C ALA A 20 25.20 -3.94 1.88
N PRO A 21 26.39 -3.85 1.25
CA PRO A 21 26.48 -3.41 -0.14
C PRO A 21 25.68 -4.33 -1.06
N MET A 22 24.85 -3.72 -1.91
CA MET A 22 24.01 -4.45 -2.84
C MET A 22 24.82 -4.92 -4.05
N LYS A 23 24.73 -6.21 -4.39
CA LYS A 23 25.32 -6.75 -5.62
C LYS A 23 24.70 -6.11 -6.87
N PRO A 24 25.47 -5.84 -7.93
CA PRO A 24 24.94 -5.43 -9.24
C PRO A 24 23.93 -6.44 -9.79
N LEU A 25 22.87 -5.97 -10.47
CA LEU A 25 21.85 -6.87 -11.03
C LEU A 25 22.44 -7.91 -11.99
N ARG A 26 23.45 -7.54 -12.77
CA ARG A 26 24.16 -8.43 -13.72
C ARG A 26 24.87 -9.62 -13.07
N GLU A 27 25.10 -9.57 -11.75
CA GLU A 27 25.77 -10.63 -10.97
C GLU A 27 24.76 -11.53 -10.24
N LEU A 28 23.47 -11.26 -10.38
CA LEU A 28 22.40 -12.06 -9.79
C LEU A 28 21.78 -12.98 -10.85
N ALA A 29 21.22 -14.11 -10.40
CA ALA A 29 20.51 -15.05 -11.25
C ALA A 29 19.27 -15.63 -10.54
N GLY A 30 18.35 -16.21 -11.32
CA GLY A 30 17.14 -16.87 -10.80
C GLY A 30 16.30 -15.96 -9.91
N ASP A 31 15.84 -16.50 -8.78
CA ASP A 31 14.98 -15.80 -7.82
C ASP A 31 15.64 -14.56 -7.21
N GLU A 32 16.96 -14.58 -6.99
CA GLU A 32 17.70 -13.43 -6.47
C GLU A 32 17.65 -12.24 -7.45
N LEU A 33 17.83 -12.52 -8.75
CA LEU A 33 17.70 -11.51 -9.80
C LEU A 33 16.27 -10.99 -9.88
N MET A 34 15.27 -11.87 -9.89
CA MET A 34 13.87 -11.48 -9.95
C MET A 34 13.47 -10.57 -8.78
N LYS A 35 13.84 -10.94 -7.54
CA LYS A 35 13.56 -10.13 -6.34
C LYS A 35 14.24 -8.76 -6.42
N ALA A 36 15.52 -8.75 -6.80
CA ALA A 36 16.28 -7.51 -6.91
C ALA A 36 15.73 -6.61 -8.02
N ALA A 37 15.34 -7.16 -9.17
CA ALA A 37 14.76 -6.41 -10.27
C ALA A 37 13.40 -5.81 -9.87
N ALA A 38 12.53 -6.58 -9.20
CA ALA A 38 11.24 -6.08 -8.72
C ALA A 38 11.39 -4.92 -7.71
N GLY A 39 12.33 -5.04 -6.76
CA GLY A 39 12.53 -4.01 -5.73
C GLY A 39 13.33 -2.78 -6.21
N ARG A 40 14.08 -2.89 -7.32
CA ARG A 40 14.92 -1.81 -7.85
C ARG A 40 14.36 -1.20 -9.14
N ASN A 41 13.12 -1.50 -9.51
CA ASN A 41 12.47 -0.96 -10.71
C ASN A 41 11.41 0.10 -10.32
N PRO A 42 11.51 1.34 -10.82
CA PRO A 42 12.51 1.80 -11.77
C PRO A 42 13.87 2.09 -11.08
N PRO A 43 14.99 1.82 -11.77
CA PRO A 43 16.33 2.05 -11.21
C PRO A 43 16.50 3.52 -10.87
N GLU A 44 17.10 3.78 -9.71
CA GLU A 44 17.34 5.13 -9.15
C GLU A 44 16.06 5.87 -8.72
N LEU A 45 14.92 5.64 -9.39
CA LEU A 45 13.62 6.28 -9.26
C LEU A 45 12.84 5.96 -7.96
N SER A 46 13.24 4.91 -7.24
CA SER A 46 12.73 4.57 -5.91
C SER A 46 13.60 5.12 -4.76
N GLY A 47 14.65 5.90 -5.08
CA GLY A 47 15.54 6.53 -4.10
C GLY A 47 14.93 7.78 -3.45
N GLN A 48 15.35 8.12 -2.24
CA GLN A 48 14.77 9.25 -1.48
C GLN A 48 14.94 10.63 -2.16
N GLY A 49 15.97 10.82 -2.99
CA GLY A 49 16.21 12.11 -3.66
C GLY A 49 15.25 12.37 -4.81
N ILE A 50 15.07 11.39 -5.70
CA ILE A 50 14.28 11.57 -6.93
C ILE A 50 12.77 11.63 -6.66
N VAL A 51 12.27 10.97 -5.60
CA VAL A 51 10.84 11.02 -5.25
C VAL A 51 10.37 12.43 -4.89
N ASN A 52 11.31 13.30 -4.50
CA ASN A 52 11.07 14.71 -4.21
C ASN A 52 11.32 15.63 -5.42
N SER A 53 11.70 15.09 -6.59
CA SER A 53 11.82 15.87 -7.83
C SER A 53 10.45 16.17 -8.45
N ARG A 54 10.36 17.27 -9.20
CA ARG A 54 9.13 17.63 -9.93
C ARG A 54 8.84 16.62 -11.03
N GLU A 55 9.89 16.14 -11.69
CA GLU A 55 9.84 15.17 -12.78
C GLU A 55 9.18 13.88 -12.32
N TRP A 56 9.57 13.37 -11.13
CA TRP A 56 8.94 12.19 -10.55
C TRP A 56 7.46 12.40 -10.23
N ARG A 57 7.12 13.54 -9.62
CA ARG A 57 5.74 13.87 -9.25
C ARG A 57 4.83 14.07 -10.46
N ALA A 58 5.39 14.57 -11.56
CA ALA A 58 4.65 14.84 -12.79
C ALA A 58 4.56 13.61 -13.72
N ALA A 59 5.43 12.62 -13.56
CA ALA A 59 5.37 11.38 -14.34
C ALA A 59 4.12 10.55 -13.98
N GLU A 60 3.74 9.63 -14.86
CA GLU A 60 2.66 8.66 -14.62
C GLU A 60 3.25 7.28 -14.39
N VAL A 61 3.46 6.92 -13.11
CA VAL A 61 3.97 5.61 -12.70
C VAL A 61 2.99 4.99 -11.68
N PRO A 62 1.83 4.48 -12.14
CA PRO A 62 0.70 4.14 -11.27
C PRO A 62 1.00 3.11 -10.18
N SER A 63 2.05 2.31 -10.33
CA SER A 63 2.49 1.35 -9.33
C SER A 63 3.13 1.99 -8.09
N THR A 64 3.60 3.24 -8.15
CA THR A 64 4.45 3.79 -7.07
C THR A 64 4.43 5.30 -6.86
N ASN A 65 4.07 6.15 -7.83
CA ASN A 65 4.28 7.61 -7.71
C ASN A 65 3.00 8.42 -7.49
N GLY A 66 1.90 7.79 -7.08
CA GLY A 66 0.66 8.50 -6.74
C GLY A 66 0.84 9.46 -5.56
N HIS A 67 0.40 10.71 -5.72
CA HIS A 67 0.44 11.74 -4.68
C HIS A 67 -0.96 12.00 -4.12
N GLY A 68 -1.10 11.89 -2.81
CA GLY A 68 -2.37 12.06 -2.12
C GLY A 68 -2.20 12.18 -0.61
N ASN A 69 -3.32 12.21 0.11
CA ASN A 69 -3.33 12.24 1.57
C ASN A 69 -4.33 11.24 2.13
N ALA A 70 -4.24 10.99 3.45
CA ALA A 70 -5.09 10.03 4.15
C ALA A 70 -6.59 10.25 3.89
N ARG A 71 -7.05 11.50 3.88
CA ARG A 71 -8.45 11.87 3.66
C ARG A 71 -8.92 11.51 2.25
N ALA A 72 -8.12 11.83 1.24
CA ALA A 72 -8.45 11.53 -0.15
C ALA A 72 -8.50 10.02 -0.42
N VAL A 73 -7.53 9.27 0.14
CA VAL A 73 -7.50 7.80 0.06
C VAL A 73 -8.72 7.20 0.75
N ALA A 74 -9.01 7.60 1.99
CA ALA A 74 -10.18 7.13 2.72
C ALA A 74 -11.48 7.46 1.98
N ARG A 75 -11.61 8.66 1.39
CA ARG A 75 -12.79 9.03 0.59
C ARG A 75 -13.00 8.12 -0.62
N LEU A 76 -11.93 7.80 -1.37
CA LEU A 76 -12.02 6.90 -2.52
C LEU A 76 -12.43 5.49 -2.08
N TYR A 77 -11.78 4.94 -1.06
CA TYR A 77 -12.15 3.64 -0.52
C TYR A 77 -13.54 3.65 0.15
N GLY A 78 -14.00 4.78 0.69
CA GLY A 78 -15.34 4.92 1.27
C GLY A 78 -16.45 4.71 0.25
N ALA A 79 -16.26 5.18 -0.98
CA ALA A 79 -17.16 4.83 -2.08
C ALA A 79 -17.17 3.32 -2.30
N LEU A 80 -16.00 2.68 -2.32
CA LEU A 80 -15.90 1.24 -2.55
C LEU A 80 -16.44 0.40 -1.37
N ALA A 81 -16.37 0.89 -0.14
CA ALA A 81 -16.96 0.27 1.04
C ALA A 81 -18.49 0.35 1.03
N THR A 82 -19.07 1.28 0.28
CA THR A 82 -20.52 1.55 0.28
C THR A 82 -21.14 1.22 -1.08
N ASP A 83 -21.77 2.20 -1.73
CA ASP A 83 -22.53 2.03 -2.97
C ASP A 83 -21.73 2.40 -4.22
N GLY A 84 -20.46 2.76 -4.06
CA GLY A 84 -19.56 3.14 -5.14
C GLY A 84 -19.71 4.57 -5.62
N ALA A 85 -20.40 5.44 -4.88
CA ALA A 85 -20.58 6.84 -5.23
C ALA A 85 -19.68 7.81 -4.45
N ILE A 86 -19.28 8.90 -5.10
CA ILE A 86 -18.64 10.08 -4.50
C ILE A 86 -19.42 11.30 -4.98
N ASP A 87 -19.95 12.10 -4.05
CA ASP A 87 -20.71 13.32 -4.35
C ASP A 87 -21.86 13.11 -5.38
N GLY A 88 -22.56 11.98 -5.29
CA GLY A 88 -23.64 11.63 -6.21
C GLY A 88 -23.19 11.02 -7.55
N TYR A 89 -21.88 10.96 -7.83
CA TYR A 89 -21.34 10.31 -9.02
C TYR A 89 -20.91 8.89 -8.72
N ARG A 90 -21.45 7.92 -9.48
CA ARG A 90 -21.07 6.51 -9.37
C ARG A 90 -19.70 6.28 -10.02
N VAL A 91 -18.69 5.99 -9.21
CA VAL A 91 -17.31 5.71 -9.64
C VAL A 91 -17.14 4.24 -10.02
N LEU A 92 -17.72 3.32 -9.22
CA LEU A 92 -17.65 1.88 -9.49
C LEU A 92 -18.93 1.19 -9.01
N GLY A 93 -19.50 0.27 -9.79
CA GLY A 93 -20.66 -0.51 -9.34
C GLY A 93 -20.29 -1.61 -8.34
N ASN A 94 -21.19 -1.93 -7.42
CA ASN A 94 -20.99 -3.01 -6.43
C ASN A 94 -20.65 -4.35 -7.09
N ALA A 95 -21.34 -4.72 -8.19
CA ALA A 95 -21.03 -5.95 -8.93
C ALA A 95 -19.59 -5.97 -9.48
N THR A 96 -19.09 -4.81 -9.93
CA THR A 96 -17.70 -4.70 -10.42
C THR A 96 -16.70 -4.75 -9.29
N ARG A 97 -16.99 -4.08 -8.16
CA ARG A 97 -16.18 -4.21 -6.93
C ARG A 97 -16.11 -5.67 -6.49
N ASP A 98 -17.25 -6.35 -6.38
CA ASP A 98 -17.33 -7.71 -5.86
C ASP A 98 -16.53 -8.69 -6.74
N ARG A 99 -16.55 -8.48 -8.06
CA ARG A 99 -15.64 -9.18 -8.99
C ARG A 99 -14.17 -8.84 -8.75
N ALA A 100 -13.84 -7.57 -8.53
CA ALA A 100 -12.46 -7.13 -8.32
C ALA A 100 -11.86 -7.68 -7.01
N ILE A 101 -12.69 -7.94 -6.00
CA ILE A 101 -12.24 -8.45 -4.69
C ILE A 101 -12.40 -9.97 -4.55
N THR A 102 -12.82 -10.66 -5.61
CA THR A 102 -12.82 -12.12 -5.65
C THR A 102 -11.38 -12.62 -5.69
N GLU A 103 -11.03 -13.52 -4.76
CA GLU A 103 -9.70 -14.11 -4.67
C GLU A 103 -9.26 -14.71 -6.02
N GLN A 104 -8.12 -14.24 -6.51
CA GLN A 104 -7.45 -14.78 -7.69
C GLN A 104 -6.28 -15.68 -7.28
N VAL A 105 -5.60 -15.34 -6.19
CA VAL A 105 -4.46 -16.09 -5.68
C VAL A 105 -4.30 -15.89 -4.18
N TYR A 106 -3.93 -16.97 -3.50
CA TYR A 106 -3.46 -16.95 -2.12
C TYR A 106 -2.29 -17.93 -1.95
N GLY A 107 -1.15 -17.42 -1.47
CA GLY A 107 0.03 -18.27 -1.23
C GLY A 107 1.28 -17.46 -0.93
N VAL A 108 2.42 -18.14 -0.86
CA VAL A 108 3.71 -17.48 -0.67
C VAL A 108 4.11 -16.76 -1.95
N ASP A 109 4.14 -15.43 -1.89
CA ASP A 109 4.62 -14.59 -2.98
C ASP A 109 6.14 -14.78 -3.13
N ARG A 110 6.61 -15.04 -4.35
CA ARG A 110 8.03 -15.32 -4.61
C ARG A 110 8.93 -14.09 -4.45
N VAL A 111 8.38 -12.89 -4.62
CA VAL A 111 9.11 -11.63 -4.46
C VAL A 111 9.14 -11.24 -2.98
N LEU A 112 7.99 -11.24 -2.31
CA LEU A 112 7.86 -10.81 -0.92
C LEU A 112 8.29 -11.90 0.09
N GLY A 113 8.30 -13.16 -0.32
CA GLY A 113 8.63 -14.33 0.52
C GLY A 113 7.63 -14.58 1.65
N ARG A 114 6.38 -14.13 1.50
CA ARG A 114 5.35 -14.15 2.56
C ARG A 114 3.98 -14.48 1.99
N PRO A 115 3.04 -15.01 2.80
CA PRO A 115 1.66 -15.17 2.41
C PRO A 115 1.10 -13.86 1.89
N THR A 116 0.51 -13.91 0.70
CA THR A 116 -0.06 -12.76 0.01
C THR A 116 -1.33 -13.21 -0.71
N ARG A 117 -2.39 -12.41 -0.57
CA ARG A 117 -3.72 -12.69 -1.09
C ARG A 117 -4.20 -11.55 -1.96
N PHE A 118 -4.54 -11.81 -3.21
CA PHE A 118 -4.94 -10.80 -4.19
C PHE A 118 -6.24 -11.14 -4.90
N GLY A 119 -7.05 -10.11 -5.11
CA GLY A 119 -8.06 -10.05 -6.16
C GLY A 119 -7.49 -9.43 -7.43
N ILE A 120 -8.33 -8.76 -8.22
CA ILE A 120 -7.90 -8.01 -9.40
C ILE A 120 -7.37 -6.64 -8.95
N GLY A 121 -6.06 -6.57 -8.72
CA GLY A 121 -5.35 -5.33 -8.36
C GLY A 121 -5.41 -4.94 -6.88
N PHE A 122 -6.25 -5.59 -6.07
CA PHE A 122 -6.39 -5.32 -4.64
C PHE A 122 -5.80 -6.43 -3.78
N GLN A 123 -5.11 -6.04 -2.71
CA GLN A 123 -4.77 -6.94 -1.62
C GLN A 123 -6.03 -7.23 -0.81
N LEU A 124 -6.29 -8.51 -0.55
CA LEU A 124 -7.41 -8.95 0.27
C LEU A 124 -6.95 -9.13 1.71
N THR A 125 -7.87 -8.94 2.66
CA THR A 125 -7.60 -9.28 4.06
C THR A 125 -7.23 -10.76 4.18
N GLN A 126 -6.23 -11.05 5.03
CA GLN A 126 -5.72 -12.40 5.27
C GLN A 126 -5.32 -12.55 6.74
N VAL A 127 -5.26 -13.79 7.23
CA VAL A 127 -5.01 -14.09 8.65
C VAL A 127 -3.71 -13.46 9.14
N GLU A 128 -2.66 -13.53 8.32
CA GLU A 128 -1.33 -13.05 8.70
C GLU A 128 -1.22 -11.53 8.65
N ARG A 129 -2.14 -10.84 7.95
CA ARG A 129 -2.10 -9.38 7.74
C ARG A 129 -3.50 -8.82 7.50
N ARG A 130 -4.29 -8.77 8.57
CA ARG A 130 -5.70 -8.34 8.51
C ARG A 130 -5.84 -6.85 8.18
N LEU A 131 -6.82 -6.55 7.33
CA LEU A 131 -7.40 -5.24 7.11
C LEU A 131 -8.75 -5.23 7.83
N GLY A 132 -8.83 -4.64 9.03
CA GLY A 132 -10.07 -4.63 9.80
C GLY A 132 -10.61 -6.03 10.19
N PRO A 133 -11.84 -6.09 10.74
CA PRO A 133 -12.52 -7.33 11.10
C PRO A 133 -13.33 -7.94 9.94
N GLY A 134 -13.77 -7.16 8.96
CA GLY A 134 -14.60 -7.63 7.84
C GLY A 134 -13.87 -8.62 6.93
N GLU A 135 -14.58 -9.65 6.47
CA GLU A 135 -14.02 -10.72 5.63
C GLU A 135 -13.84 -10.29 4.17
N ARG A 136 -14.66 -9.34 3.72
CA ARG A 136 -14.58 -8.76 2.37
C ARG A 136 -13.70 -7.52 2.30
N THR A 137 -12.93 -7.22 3.35
CA THR A 137 -12.03 -6.06 3.38
C THR A 137 -10.89 -6.21 2.36
N PHE A 138 -10.63 -5.13 1.62
CA PHE A 138 -9.63 -5.10 0.57
C PHE A 138 -8.99 -3.71 0.44
N GLY A 139 -7.77 -3.65 -0.08
CA GLY A 139 -7.02 -2.41 -0.16
C GLY A 139 -5.65 -2.57 -0.79
N HIS A 140 -4.72 -1.73 -0.38
CA HIS A 140 -3.31 -1.87 -0.75
C HIS A 140 -2.40 -1.22 0.29
N PHE A 141 -1.32 -1.90 0.65
CA PHE A 141 -0.24 -1.36 1.46
C PHE A 141 0.82 -0.72 0.57
N GLY A 142 1.37 0.42 0.98
CA GLY A 142 2.50 1.07 0.33
C GLY A 142 3.80 0.89 1.11
N ALA A 143 4.91 1.02 0.39
CA ALA A 143 6.24 1.04 1.00
C ALA A 143 6.35 2.16 2.05
N GLY A 144 7.07 1.89 3.13
CA GLY A 144 7.19 2.80 4.28
C GLY A 144 6.00 2.76 5.23
N GLY A 145 4.86 2.19 4.83
CA GLY A 145 3.69 1.95 5.68
C GLY A 145 2.41 2.68 5.30
N SER A 146 2.29 3.33 4.14
CA SER A 146 1.01 3.92 3.75
C SER A 146 -0.04 2.82 3.54
N LEU A 147 -1.31 3.12 3.75
CA LEU A 147 -2.38 2.13 3.66
C LEU A 147 -3.68 2.81 3.25
N GLY A 148 -4.40 2.19 2.31
CA GLY A 148 -5.81 2.46 2.09
C GLY A 148 -6.57 1.15 1.99
N PHE A 149 -7.78 1.09 2.56
CA PHE A 149 -8.67 -0.05 2.40
C PHE A 149 -10.14 0.33 2.55
N ALA A 150 -11.01 -0.54 2.03
CA ALA A 150 -12.45 -0.52 2.15
C ALA A 150 -12.93 -1.84 2.77
N ASP A 151 -13.91 -1.73 3.66
CA ASP A 151 -14.62 -2.85 4.27
C ASP A 151 -16.11 -2.78 3.89
N PRO A 152 -16.54 -3.51 2.85
CA PRO A 152 -17.93 -3.55 2.44
C PRO A 152 -18.89 -4.18 3.45
N ASP A 153 -18.39 -4.92 4.43
CA ASP A 153 -19.23 -5.59 5.43
C ASP A 153 -19.71 -4.60 6.50
N THR A 154 -18.92 -3.55 6.76
CA THR A 154 -19.22 -2.51 7.74
C THR A 154 -19.50 -1.13 7.13
N GLY A 155 -19.19 -0.94 5.84
CA GLY A 155 -19.24 0.36 5.18
C GLY A 155 -18.08 1.29 5.57
N ILE A 156 -17.10 0.79 6.32
CA ILE A 156 -15.96 1.56 6.82
C ILE A 156 -14.85 1.59 5.76
N SER A 157 -14.13 2.71 5.73
CA SER A 157 -12.90 2.84 4.96
C SER A 157 -11.81 3.50 5.79
N PHE A 158 -10.56 3.29 5.38
CA PHE A 158 -9.39 3.79 6.08
C PHE A 158 -8.37 4.33 5.08
N GLY A 159 -7.68 5.38 5.50
CA GLY A 159 -6.55 5.95 4.78
C GLY A 159 -5.49 6.42 5.77
N TYR A 160 -4.24 6.02 5.52
CA TYR A 160 -3.07 6.45 6.26
C TYR A 160 -1.97 6.83 5.27
N ALA A 161 -1.49 8.06 5.41
CA ALA A 161 -0.41 8.63 4.61
C ALA A 161 0.51 9.44 5.53
N MET A 162 1.81 9.38 5.26
CA MET A 162 2.86 10.00 6.05
C MET A 162 4.03 10.37 5.14
N ASN A 163 4.84 11.32 5.57
CA ASN A 163 6.02 11.74 4.82
C ASN A 163 7.32 11.10 5.34
N GLN A 164 7.29 10.38 6.47
CA GLN A 164 8.43 9.62 6.99
C GLN A 164 8.05 8.16 7.23
N GLY A 165 8.44 7.31 6.28
CA GLY A 165 8.18 5.87 6.32
C GLY A 165 9.09 5.10 7.27
N ARG A 166 8.72 3.85 7.54
CA ARG A 166 9.53 2.87 8.27
C ARG A 166 9.58 1.58 7.48
N ALA A 167 10.73 0.90 7.52
CA ALA A 167 10.80 -0.46 7.01
C ALA A 167 9.91 -1.38 7.87
N GLY A 168 9.22 -2.31 7.23
CA GLY A 168 8.39 -3.27 7.95
C GLY A 168 7.27 -3.81 7.07
N TRP A 169 6.88 -5.04 7.35
CA TRP A 169 5.71 -5.64 6.73
C TRP A 169 4.42 -5.24 7.44
N GLN A 170 4.48 -4.99 8.75
CA GLN A 170 3.37 -4.45 9.53
C GLN A 170 3.89 -3.40 10.49
N HIS A 171 3.02 -2.45 10.81
CA HIS A 171 3.34 -1.36 11.72
C HIS A 171 2.31 -1.31 12.84
N ALA A 172 2.78 -1.54 14.07
CA ALA A 172 1.91 -1.63 15.25
C ALA A 172 1.05 -0.38 15.47
N HIS A 173 1.59 0.81 15.16
CA HIS A 173 0.84 2.06 15.28
C HIS A 173 -0.33 2.14 14.29
N ILE A 174 -0.17 1.62 13.07
CA ILE A 174 -1.25 1.58 12.08
C ILE A 174 -2.30 0.57 12.50
N ARG A 175 -1.88 -0.60 13.00
CA ARG A 175 -2.82 -1.61 13.51
C ARG A 175 -3.67 -1.04 14.65
N LYS A 176 -3.05 -0.34 15.58
CA LYS A 176 -3.76 0.36 16.68
C LYS A 176 -4.75 1.40 16.17
N LEU A 177 -4.41 2.17 15.13
CA LEU A 177 -5.36 3.12 14.53
C LEU A 177 -6.56 2.42 13.90
N ILE A 178 -6.35 1.27 13.26
CA ILE A 178 -7.44 0.45 12.72
C ILE A 178 -8.33 -0.08 13.84
N ASP A 179 -7.74 -0.63 14.91
CA ASP A 179 -8.50 -1.17 16.05
C ASP A 179 -9.38 -0.08 16.69
N VAL A 180 -8.81 1.09 16.98
CA VAL A 180 -9.55 2.23 17.54
C VAL A 180 -10.66 2.72 16.60
N LEU A 181 -10.42 2.72 15.28
CA LEU A 181 -11.45 3.10 14.31
C LEU A 181 -12.68 2.18 14.41
N TYR A 182 -12.46 0.87 14.44
CA TYR A 182 -13.57 -0.09 14.53
C TYR A 182 -14.22 -0.10 15.91
N GLU A 183 -13.48 0.11 16.99
CA GLU A 183 -14.04 0.27 18.34
C GLU A 183 -14.98 1.49 18.44
N CYS A 184 -14.66 2.58 17.74
CA CYS A 184 -15.49 3.80 17.74
C CYS A 184 -16.72 3.71 16.82
N ALA A 185 -16.77 2.72 15.92
CA ALA A 185 -17.85 2.53 14.96
C ALA A 185 -18.83 1.41 15.35
N ALA A 186 -18.50 0.64 16.40
CA ALA A 186 -19.34 -0.40 17.01
C ALA A 186 -20.32 0.21 18.02
#